data_AF-A0AA97E8W9-F1
#
_entry.id   AF-A0AA97E8W9-F1
#
_cell.length_a   1.000
_cell.length_b   1.000
_cell.length_c   1.000
_cell.angle_alpha   90.00
_cell.angle_beta   90.00
_cell.angle_gamma   90.00
#
_symmetry.space_group_name_H-M   'P 1'
#
loop_
_entity.id
_entity.type
_entity.pdbx_description
1 polymer ?
#
loop_
_entity_poly.entity_id
_entity_poly.type
_entity_poly.pdbx_seq_one_letter_code
_entity_poly.pdbx_strand_id
1 'polypeptide(L)'
;MAVKRYCALFALFLACWAVAVAPATAADTLRLNTDIFPPYQVSEGETLSGTSVDALECIFKTLRQPYSVRVMPWQRAIHEVGQGRADGFFSAANMQRANRFAALSAPLALEKWYWYSNRPDTAELAAVGGDSKLRIGAVRGSNQLAWLLENGYAVEQQVSSTEQLFKLLDMGRIDTFLADQRTLRTVLTKLPPAMRPEYERFQQYSTLGVYFSKAFLDNNRGFLQRFNQQIFFCLPEIHTLSGDEHKQLAALHEQLFSSWSERKEIVSAVSAQNALHQNLNIPEIMQLDRQWRDELKKPDAPLINSVAGNSLSEWLSDQQQKHNNLITEIIVTDQLGLNVGLSEITTDYWQGDEAKFSEAFFNRTDAAYQGRLEYDQSAQGYQVHISSQIRDPASNEVIGVLIIGLDIQRVLQANGLTGVN
;
A
#
# COMPACT_ATOMS: atom_id res chain seq x y z
N MET A 1 -5.24 -48.33 -88.20
CA MET A 1 -4.79 -49.24 -87.12
C MET A 1 -4.23 -48.39 -86.00
N ALA A 2 -4.79 -48.53 -84.80
CA ALA A 2 -4.55 -47.66 -83.65
C ALA A 2 -3.34 -48.10 -82.82
N VAL A 3 -2.57 -47.14 -82.30
CA VAL A 3 -1.49 -47.35 -81.33
C VAL A 3 -1.99 -46.89 -79.96
N LYS A 4 -1.96 -47.80 -78.98
CA LYS A 4 -2.35 -47.59 -77.57
C LYS A 4 -1.29 -46.76 -76.84
N ARG A 5 -1.73 -45.76 -76.06
CA ARG A 5 -0.92 -45.02 -75.07
C ARG A 5 -1.14 -45.63 -73.68
N TYR A 6 -0.05 -45.90 -72.96
CA TYR A 6 -0.06 -46.32 -71.56
C TYR A 6 0.01 -45.09 -70.64
N CYS A 7 -0.94 -45.00 -69.71
CA CYS A 7 -0.92 -44.13 -68.54
C CYS A 7 0.05 -44.68 -67.49
N ALA A 8 0.90 -43.83 -66.91
CA ALA A 8 1.59 -44.11 -65.66
C ALA A 8 1.22 -43.03 -64.63
N LEU A 9 0.67 -43.50 -63.50
CA LEU A 9 0.24 -42.73 -62.34
C LEU A 9 1.43 -42.07 -61.63
N PHE A 10 1.28 -40.79 -61.26
CA PHE A 10 2.00 -40.18 -60.14
C PHE A 10 1.01 -39.27 -59.40
N ALA A 11 0.34 -39.81 -58.38
CA ALA A 11 -0.47 -39.03 -57.44
C ALA A 11 0.35 -38.77 -56.19
N LEU A 12 0.81 -37.53 -56.04
CA LEU A 12 1.58 -37.03 -54.91
C LEU A 12 0.67 -36.94 -53.67
N PHE A 13 1.02 -37.64 -52.60
CA PHE A 13 0.39 -37.55 -51.27
C PHE A 13 0.75 -36.19 -50.63
N LEU A 14 -0.17 -35.23 -50.66
CA LEU A 14 -0.12 -34.02 -49.84
C LEU A 14 -0.80 -34.33 -48.49
N ALA A 15 -0.01 -34.81 -47.53
CA ALA A 15 -0.45 -34.98 -46.15
C ALA A 15 -0.53 -33.60 -45.47
N CYS A 16 -1.72 -33.02 -45.48
CA CYS A 16 -2.05 -31.78 -44.79
C CYS A 16 -2.01 -32.04 -43.27
N TRP A 17 -0.93 -31.63 -42.60
CA TRP A 17 -0.86 -31.57 -41.14
C TRP A 17 -1.78 -30.44 -40.66
N ALA A 18 -3.04 -30.77 -40.39
CA ALA A 18 -3.93 -29.88 -39.67
C ALA A 18 -3.47 -29.81 -38.20
N VAL A 19 -2.72 -28.76 -37.86
CA VAL A 19 -2.46 -28.39 -36.47
C VAL A 19 -3.81 -28.04 -35.85
N ALA A 20 -4.32 -28.91 -34.98
CA ALA A 20 -5.49 -28.65 -34.18
C ALA A 20 -5.17 -27.50 -33.21
N VAL A 21 -5.57 -26.28 -33.58
CA VAL A 21 -5.58 -25.14 -32.66
C VAL A 21 -6.71 -25.40 -31.67
N ALA A 22 -6.36 -25.78 -30.44
CA ALA A 22 -7.34 -25.88 -29.37
C ALA A 22 -8.02 -24.52 -29.19
N PRO A 23 -9.36 -24.46 -29.07
CA PRO A 23 -10.05 -23.20 -28.82
C PRO A 23 -9.53 -22.63 -27.50
N ALA A 24 -9.11 -21.36 -27.51
CA ALA A 24 -8.84 -20.65 -26.28
C ALA A 24 -10.11 -20.67 -25.42
N THR A 25 -10.08 -21.36 -24.29
CA THR A 25 -11.17 -21.33 -23.31
C THR A 25 -11.36 -19.87 -22.90
N ALA A 26 -12.51 -19.30 -23.23
CA ALA A 26 -12.88 -17.96 -22.78
C ALA A 26 -12.79 -17.95 -21.25
N ALA A 27 -12.07 -16.98 -20.69
CA ALA A 27 -11.97 -16.85 -19.24
C ALA A 27 -13.38 -16.67 -18.67
N ASP A 28 -13.73 -17.49 -17.67
CA ASP A 28 -15.01 -17.38 -16.99
C ASP A 28 -15.19 -15.95 -16.45
N THR A 29 -16.40 -15.42 -16.58
CA THR A 29 -16.69 -14.05 -16.10
C THR A 29 -16.68 -14.02 -14.59
N LEU A 30 -15.75 -13.25 -14.04
CA LEU A 30 -15.57 -13.10 -12.60
C LEU A 30 -16.71 -12.27 -12.01
N ARG A 31 -17.43 -12.81 -11.01
CA ARG A 31 -18.58 -12.16 -10.39
C ARG A 31 -18.18 -11.47 -9.09
N LEU A 32 -18.18 -10.14 -9.10
CA LEU A 32 -17.92 -9.31 -7.94
C LEU A 32 -19.22 -8.77 -7.33
N ASN A 33 -19.29 -8.76 -6.01
CA ASN A 33 -20.36 -8.10 -5.26
C ASN A 33 -19.83 -6.83 -4.57
N THR A 34 -20.67 -5.82 -4.40
CA THR A 34 -20.34 -4.58 -3.66
C THR A 34 -21.59 -3.95 -3.05
N ASP A 35 -21.41 -2.98 -2.16
CA ASP A 35 -22.44 -2.03 -1.73
C ASP A 35 -22.14 -0.63 -2.30
N ILE A 36 -23.11 0.29 -2.24
CA ILE A 36 -22.91 1.70 -2.60
C ILE A 36 -22.19 2.39 -1.45
N PHE A 37 -21.02 2.94 -1.74
CA PHE A 37 -20.17 3.59 -0.76
C PHE A 37 -19.39 4.76 -1.41
N PRO A 38 -20.03 5.94 -1.58
CA PRO A 38 -19.38 7.09 -2.19
C PRO A 38 -18.18 7.59 -1.34
N PRO A 39 -17.07 8.01 -1.97
CA PRO A 39 -16.86 8.19 -3.42
C PRO A 39 -16.35 6.94 -4.15
N TYR A 40 -16.20 5.80 -3.45
CA TYR A 40 -15.61 4.58 -3.98
C TYR A 40 -16.51 3.85 -4.97
N GLN A 41 -17.81 3.78 -4.63
CA GLN A 41 -18.88 3.31 -5.50
C GLN A 41 -20.02 4.30 -5.46
N VAL A 42 -20.40 4.81 -6.62
CA VAL A 42 -21.51 5.73 -6.81
C VAL A 42 -22.47 5.12 -7.81
N SER A 43 -23.76 5.18 -7.49
CA SER A 43 -24.82 4.82 -8.42
C SER A 43 -25.24 6.06 -9.19
N GLU A 44 -25.03 6.07 -10.51
CA GLU A 44 -25.48 7.11 -11.43
C GLU A 44 -26.57 6.53 -12.33
N GLY A 45 -27.79 6.39 -11.78
CA GLY A 45 -28.86 5.67 -12.47
C GLY A 45 -28.52 4.19 -12.61
N GLU A 46 -28.38 3.70 -13.84
CA GLU A 46 -28.04 2.29 -14.15
C GLU A 46 -26.54 2.02 -14.19
N THR A 47 -25.69 3.06 -14.21
CA THR A 47 -24.24 2.91 -14.24
C THR A 47 -23.64 2.96 -12.85
N LEU A 48 -22.70 2.05 -12.59
CA LEU A 48 -21.87 2.04 -11.41
C LEU A 48 -20.55 2.76 -11.74
N SER A 49 -20.22 3.81 -11.00
CA SER A 49 -19.00 4.61 -11.15
C SER A 49 -18.29 4.76 -9.80
N GLY A 50 -17.16 5.48 -9.76
CA GLY A 50 -16.46 5.82 -8.52
C GLY A 50 -15.04 5.27 -8.48
N THR A 51 -14.25 5.75 -7.53
CA THR A 51 -12.79 5.55 -7.57
C THR A 51 -12.37 4.09 -7.51
N SER A 52 -13.09 3.23 -6.77
CA SER A 52 -12.80 1.79 -6.74
C SER A 52 -13.28 1.07 -7.99
N VAL A 53 -14.33 1.56 -8.64
CA VAL A 53 -14.86 0.99 -9.89
C VAL A 53 -13.92 1.30 -11.06
N ASP A 54 -13.47 2.55 -11.16
CA ASP A 54 -12.53 3.02 -12.17
C ASP A 54 -11.20 2.25 -12.07
N ALA A 55 -10.72 2.01 -10.83
CA ALA A 55 -9.54 1.20 -10.56
C ALA A 55 -9.70 -0.25 -11.05
N LEU A 56 -10.84 -0.89 -10.72
CA LEU A 56 -11.13 -2.24 -11.16
C LEU A 56 -11.22 -2.33 -12.68
N GLU A 57 -11.84 -1.35 -13.33
CA GLU A 57 -11.92 -1.30 -14.79
C GLU A 57 -10.52 -1.28 -15.41
N CYS A 58 -9.62 -0.42 -14.93
CA CYS A 58 -8.24 -0.37 -15.40
C CYS A 58 -7.51 -1.71 -15.21
N ILE A 59 -7.63 -2.32 -14.02
CA ILE A 59 -6.94 -3.56 -13.68
C ILE A 59 -7.46 -4.73 -14.53
N PHE A 60 -8.77 -4.94 -14.57
CA PHE A 60 -9.37 -6.06 -15.31
C PHE A 60 -9.20 -5.92 -16.82
N LYS A 61 -9.20 -4.69 -17.35
CA LYS A 61 -8.86 -4.42 -18.76
C LYS A 61 -7.43 -4.82 -19.07
N THR A 62 -6.48 -4.50 -18.20
CA THR A 62 -5.07 -4.84 -18.37
C THR A 62 -4.82 -6.35 -18.26
N LEU A 63 -5.51 -7.00 -17.32
CA LEU A 63 -5.48 -8.46 -17.16
C LEU A 63 -6.21 -9.22 -18.27
N ARG A 64 -7.01 -8.54 -19.10
CA ARG A 64 -7.94 -9.15 -20.07
C ARG A 64 -8.88 -10.16 -19.41
N GLN A 65 -9.32 -9.88 -18.19
CA GLN A 65 -10.22 -10.73 -17.41
C GLN A 65 -11.63 -10.16 -17.46
N PRO A 66 -12.61 -10.86 -18.05
CA PRO A 66 -14.01 -10.47 -17.99
C PRO A 66 -14.53 -10.48 -16.56
N TYR A 67 -15.31 -9.47 -16.18
CA TYR A 67 -15.92 -9.40 -14.86
C TYR A 67 -17.32 -8.77 -14.92
N SER A 68 -18.10 -8.97 -13.86
CA SER A 68 -19.40 -8.35 -13.64
C SER A 68 -19.51 -7.90 -12.19
N VAL A 69 -20.18 -6.77 -11.96
CA VAL A 69 -20.40 -6.23 -10.60
C VAL A 69 -21.89 -6.26 -10.28
N ARG A 70 -22.23 -6.75 -9.08
CA ARG A 70 -23.59 -6.69 -8.53
C ARG A 70 -23.61 -5.87 -7.26
N VAL A 71 -24.46 -4.84 -7.25
CA VAL A 71 -24.70 -3.99 -6.09
C VAL A 71 -25.77 -4.62 -5.20
N MET A 72 -25.47 -4.78 -3.93
CA MET A 72 -26.38 -5.34 -2.93
C MET A 72 -25.94 -4.93 -1.51
N PRO A 73 -26.82 -5.01 -0.50
CA PRO A 73 -26.44 -4.69 0.87
C PRO A 73 -25.19 -5.44 1.31
N TRP A 74 -24.24 -4.74 1.94
CA TRP A 74 -22.89 -5.25 2.20
C TRP A 74 -22.82 -6.63 2.85
N GLN A 75 -23.67 -6.91 3.83
CA GLN A 75 -23.72 -8.22 4.49
C GLN A 75 -24.08 -9.35 3.52
N ARG A 76 -24.95 -9.06 2.55
CA ARG A 76 -25.34 -10.00 1.50
C ARG A 76 -24.20 -10.20 0.50
N ALA A 77 -23.47 -9.14 0.15
CA ALA A 77 -22.31 -9.22 -0.74
C ALA A 77 -21.27 -10.24 -0.23
N ILE A 78 -20.91 -10.12 1.05
CA ILE A 78 -19.96 -11.04 1.73
C ILE A 78 -20.55 -12.45 1.82
N HIS A 79 -21.81 -12.58 2.24
CA HIS A 79 -22.45 -13.87 2.43
C HIS A 79 -22.53 -14.67 1.13
N GLU A 80 -22.87 -14.04 0.00
CA GLU A 80 -22.95 -14.73 -1.30
C GLU A 80 -21.60 -15.28 -1.77
N VAL A 81 -20.48 -14.61 -1.48
CA VAL A 81 -19.13 -15.13 -1.78
C VAL A 81 -18.81 -16.35 -0.91
N GLY A 82 -19.14 -16.29 0.39
CA GLY A 82 -19.00 -17.45 1.28
C GLY A 82 -19.86 -18.66 0.91
N GLN A 83 -20.87 -18.48 0.05
CA GLN A 83 -21.76 -19.52 -0.47
C GLN A 83 -21.41 -19.95 -1.92
N GLY A 84 -20.33 -19.43 -2.52
CA GLY A 84 -19.95 -19.72 -3.90
C GLY A 84 -20.86 -19.11 -4.97
N ARG A 85 -21.77 -18.19 -4.59
CA ARG A 85 -22.68 -17.48 -5.50
C ARG A 85 -22.04 -16.26 -6.17
N ALA A 86 -20.83 -15.89 -5.74
CA ALA A 86 -19.97 -14.86 -6.30
C ALA A 86 -18.51 -15.26 -6.09
N ASP A 87 -17.62 -14.70 -6.91
CA ASP A 87 -16.20 -15.05 -6.92
C ASP A 87 -15.38 -14.06 -6.08
N GLY A 88 -15.92 -12.88 -5.80
CA GLY A 88 -15.30 -11.91 -4.91
C GLY A 88 -16.22 -10.75 -4.49
N PHE A 89 -15.71 -9.90 -3.61
CA PHE A 89 -16.34 -8.65 -3.20
C PHE A 89 -15.26 -7.59 -2.94
N PHE A 90 -15.57 -6.31 -3.14
CA PHE A 90 -14.55 -5.25 -3.09
C PHE A 90 -14.94 -4.03 -2.24
N SER A 91 -13.97 -3.12 -2.09
CA SER A 91 -13.95 -2.05 -1.09
C SER A 91 -14.09 -2.55 0.34
N ALA A 92 -13.44 -3.69 0.60
CA ALA A 92 -13.44 -4.36 1.90
C ALA A 92 -12.15 -4.05 2.66
N ALA A 93 -12.28 -3.69 3.93
CA ALA A 93 -11.17 -3.78 4.87
C ALA A 93 -10.86 -5.25 5.19
N ASN A 94 -9.68 -5.51 5.76
CA ASN A 94 -9.34 -6.85 6.25
C ASN A 94 -10.38 -7.31 7.30
N MET A 95 -10.97 -8.48 7.06
CA MET A 95 -12.00 -9.08 7.90
C MET A 95 -11.64 -10.51 8.23
N GLN A 96 -11.42 -10.81 9.52
CA GLN A 96 -11.07 -12.17 9.97
C GLN A 96 -12.11 -13.21 9.53
N ARG A 97 -13.40 -12.85 9.55
CA ARG A 97 -14.49 -13.73 9.09
C ARG A 97 -14.39 -14.08 7.60
N ALA A 98 -13.93 -13.15 6.76
CA ALA A 98 -13.82 -13.35 5.31
C ALA A 98 -12.56 -14.14 4.95
N ASN A 99 -11.46 -13.95 5.69
CA ASN A 99 -10.20 -14.67 5.51
C ASN A 99 -10.35 -16.21 5.59
N ARG A 100 -11.45 -16.71 6.16
CA ARG A 100 -11.78 -18.13 6.20
C ARG A 100 -12.07 -18.69 4.80
N PHE A 101 -12.77 -17.95 3.94
CA PHE A 101 -13.26 -18.42 2.63
C PHE A 101 -12.76 -17.61 1.43
N ALA A 102 -12.10 -16.47 1.66
CA ALA A 102 -11.55 -15.60 0.62
C ALA A 102 -10.16 -15.06 1.05
N ALA A 103 -9.41 -14.52 0.10
CA ALA A 103 -8.15 -13.82 0.34
C ALA A 103 -8.22 -12.38 -0.20
N LEU A 104 -7.65 -11.44 0.55
CA LEU A 104 -7.66 -10.01 0.23
C LEU A 104 -6.50 -9.66 -0.73
N SER A 105 -6.77 -8.78 -1.70
CA SER A 105 -5.78 -8.19 -2.60
C SER A 105 -4.90 -7.15 -1.89
N ALA A 106 -3.90 -6.66 -2.61
CA ALA A 106 -3.28 -5.38 -2.25
C ALA A 106 -4.34 -4.24 -2.28
N PRO A 107 -4.12 -3.13 -1.56
CA PRO A 107 -5.12 -2.08 -1.41
C PRO A 107 -5.52 -1.42 -2.73
N LEU A 108 -6.83 -1.33 -2.99
CA LEU A 108 -7.43 -0.52 -4.07
C LEU A 108 -7.75 0.91 -3.65
N ALA A 109 -7.88 1.14 -2.34
CA ALA A 109 -8.12 2.45 -1.79
C ALA A 109 -7.52 2.55 -0.40
N LEU A 110 -7.11 3.77 -0.06
CA LEU A 110 -6.68 4.17 1.26
C LEU A 110 -7.74 5.09 1.86
N GLU A 111 -8.32 4.68 2.98
CA GLU A 111 -9.20 5.49 3.81
C GLU A 111 -8.38 6.12 4.95
N LYS A 112 -8.75 7.35 5.33
CA LYS A 112 -8.22 7.99 6.54
C LYS A 112 -9.36 8.06 7.54
N TRP A 113 -9.29 7.22 8.57
CA TRP A 113 -10.36 7.15 9.56
C TRP A 113 -10.13 8.16 10.67
N TYR A 114 -11.17 8.92 10.95
CA TYR A 114 -11.20 9.90 12.03
C TYR A 114 -12.39 9.63 12.93
N TRP A 115 -12.19 9.88 14.22
CA TRP A 115 -13.27 10.11 15.16
C TRP A 115 -13.82 11.51 14.97
N TYR A 116 -15.14 11.63 14.90
CA TYR A 116 -15.84 12.90 14.75
C TYR A 116 -16.71 13.16 15.98
N SER A 117 -16.69 14.40 16.50
CA SER A 117 -17.50 14.78 17.66
C SER A 117 -17.81 16.29 17.71
N ASN A 118 -18.78 16.64 18.56
CA ASN A 118 -19.10 18.00 18.99
C ASN A 118 -18.63 18.27 20.42
N ARG A 119 -17.81 17.40 21.02
CA ARG A 119 -17.31 17.60 22.38
C ARG A 119 -15.77 17.61 22.44
N PRO A 120 -15.16 18.60 23.11
CA PRO A 120 -13.70 18.71 23.20
C PRO A 120 -13.05 17.58 24.01
N ASP A 121 -13.75 17.01 24.99
CA ASP A 121 -13.27 15.90 25.82
C ASP A 121 -13.05 14.60 25.00
N THR A 122 -13.78 14.43 23.90
CA THR A 122 -13.55 13.34 22.95
C THR A 122 -12.34 13.58 22.04
N ALA A 123 -11.88 14.83 21.91
CA ALA A 123 -10.68 15.17 21.15
C ALA A 123 -9.39 14.74 21.87
N GLU A 124 -9.41 14.62 23.20
CA GLU A 124 -8.28 14.18 24.03
C GLU A 124 -8.12 12.66 24.14
N LEU A 125 -9.05 11.86 23.60
CA LEU A 125 -9.02 10.40 23.76
C LEU A 125 -7.92 9.76 22.90
N ALA A 126 -6.72 9.66 23.48
CA ALA A 126 -5.68 8.71 23.11
C ALA A 126 -6.05 7.24 23.43
N ALA A 127 -7.24 7.00 23.97
CA ALA A 127 -7.69 5.67 24.37
C ALA A 127 -9.21 5.60 24.37
N VAL A 128 -9.84 5.65 23.20
CA VAL A 128 -11.09 4.91 23.06
C VAL A 128 -10.67 3.44 23.05
N GLY A 129 -10.35 2.87 24.21
CA GLY A 129 -10.29 1.41 24.32
C GLY A 129 -11.72 0.86 24.29
N GLY A 130 -11.88 -0.47 24.23
CA GLY A 130 -13.21 -1.09 24.33
C GLY A 130 -14.04 -0.64 25.55
N ASP A 131 -13.38 -0.15 26.61
CA ASP A 131 -13.99 0.36 27.84
C ASP A 131 -14.49 1.82 27.77
N SER A 132 -14.49 2.43 26.59
CA SER A 132 -15.00 3.79 26.41
C SER A 132 -16.46 3.94 26.88
N LYS A 133 -16.72 5.01 27.64
CA LYS A 133 -18.07 5.39 28.07
C LYS A 133 -18.82 6.26 27.04
N LEU A 134 -18.21 6.52 25.88
CA LEU A 134 -18.83 7.32 24.84
C LEU A 134 -19.96 6.55 24.17
N ARG A 135 -21.00 7.29 23.79
CA ARG A 135 -22.11 6.78 23.01
C ARG A 135 -21.72 6.76 21.54
N ILE A 136 -21.31 5.59 21.05
CA ILE A 136 -20.75 5.44 19.70
C ILE A 136 -21.86 5.09 18.69
N GLY A 137 -21.92 5.84 17.61
CA GLY A 137 -22.71 5.52 16.43
C GLY A 137 -21.89 4.86 15.33
N ALA A 138 -22.49 3.94 14.56
CA ALA A 138 -21.86 3.37 13.37
C ALA A 138 -22.87 3.06 12.26
N VAL A 139 -22.41 3.02 11.01
CA VAL A 139 -23.23 2.54 9.89
C VAL A 139 -23.28 1.01 9.91
N ARG A 140 -24.49 0.46 9.83
CA ARG A 140 -24.74 -0.98 9.85
C ARG A 140 -23.95 -1.67 8.74
N GLY A 141 -23.21 -2.71 9.11
CA GLY A 141 -22.41 -3.50 8.19
C GLY A 141 -21.08 -2.86 7.76
N SER A 142 -20.84 -1.58 8.00
CA SER A 142 -19.62 -0.89 7.56
C SER A 142 -18.32 -1.54 8.04
N ASN A 143 -17.23 -1.27 7.31
CA ASN A 143 -15.88 -1.66 7.72
C ASN A 143 -15.54 -1.09 9.11
N GLN A 144 -15.97 0.14 9.40
CA GLN A 144 -15.81 0.82 10.68
C GLN A 144 -16.56 0.10 11.80
N LEU A 145 -17.82 -0.31 11.59
CA LEU A 145 -18.56 -1.11 12.58
C LEU A 145 -17.85 -2.43 12.88
N ALA A 146 -17.37 -3.14 11.85
CA ALA A 146 -16.65 -4.40 12.04
C ALA A 146 -15.41 -4.18 12.91
N TRP A 147 -14.60 -3.17 12.60
CA TRP A 147 -13.41 -2.83 13.37
C TRP A 147 -13.72 -2.43 14.81
N LEU A 148 -14.76 -1.61 15.04
CA LEU A 148 -15.21 -1.22 16.38
C LEU A 148 -15.53 -2.44 17.24
N LEU A 149 -16.32 -3.38 16.70
CA LEU A 149 -16.70 -4.60 17.43
C LEU A 149 -15.50 -5.53 17.68
N GLU A 150 -14.60 -5.67 16.70
CA GLU A 150 -13.39 -6.49 16.83
C GLU A 150 -12.41 -5.94 17.88
N ASN A 151 -12.41 -4.63 18.10
CA ASN A 151 -11.59 -3.97 19.12
C ASN A 151 -12.33 -3.74 20.45
N GLY A 152 -13.50 -4.37 20.64
CA GLY A 152 -14.21 -4.40 21.92
C GLY A 152 -15.08 -3.18 22.23
N TYR A 153 -15.34 -2.30 21.25
CA TYR A 153 -16.16 -1.12 21.47
C TYR A 153 -17.66 -1.45 21.51
N ALA A 154 -18.38 -0.83 22.43
CA ALA A 154 -19.83 -0.87 22.45
C ALA A 154 -20.42 0.17 21.47
N VAL A 155 -21.16 -0.29 20.47
CA VAL A 155 -21.87 0.60 19.53
C VAL A 155 -23.33 0.74 19.97
N GLU A 156 -23.70 1.94 20.42
CA GLU A 156 -25.03 2.23 20.97
C GLU A 156 -26.09 2.35 19.87
N GLN A 157 -25.72 2.95 18.72
CA GLN A 157 -26.66 3.19 17.62
C GLN A 157 -26.08 2.70 16.29
N GLN A 158 -26.81 1.83 15.61
CA GLN A 158 -26.50 1.44 14.24
C GLN A 158 -27.51 2.03 13.26
N VAL A 159 -27.01 2.83 12.32
CA VAL A 159 -27.81 3.55 11.33
C VAL A 159 -27.59 3.00 9.91
N SER A 160 -28.41 3.42 8.95
CA SER A 160 -28.27 2.97 7.55
C SER A 160 -27.42 3.88 6.67
N SER A 161 -27.05 5.07 7.13
CA SER A 161 -26.23 6.01 6.35
C SER A 161 -25.45 6.98 7.22
N THR A 162 -24.39 7.58 6.67
CA THR A 162 -23.56 8.58 7.35
C THR A 162 -24.36 9.85 7.69
N GLU A 163 -25.33 10.26 6.86
CA GLU A 163 -26.23 11.38 7.14
C GLU A 163 -27.01 11.19 8.46
N GLN A 164 -27.36 9.95 8.78
CA GLN A 164 -28.06 9.64 10.03
C GLN A 164 -27.11 9.76 11.24
N LEU A 165 -25.81 9.45 11.08
CA LEU A 165 -24.82 9.68 12.15
C LEU A 165 -24.72 11.16 12.50
N PHE A 166 -24.67 12.06 11.50
CA PHE A 166 -24.66 13.50 11.76
C PHE A 166 -25.89 13.97 12.54
N LYS A 167 -27.09 13.51 12.14
CA LYS A 167 -28.33 13.85 12.86
C LYS A 167 -28.29 13.38 14.31
N LEU A 168 -27.77 12.17 14.57
CA LEU A 168 -27.65 11.66 15.94
C LEU A 168 -26.61 12.46 16.74
N LEU A 169 -25.51 12.88 16.12
CA LEU A 169 -24.47 13.69 16.77
C LEU A 169 -25.02 15.08 17.13
N ASP A 170 -25.70 15.73 16.18
CA ASP A 170 -26.34 17.05 16.36
C ASP A 170 -27.41 17.03 17.47
N MET A 171 -28.24 15.98 17.52
CA MET A 171 -29.22 15.79 18.59
C MET A 171 -28.60 15.35 19.93
N GLY A 172 -27.28 15.16 20.01
CA GLY A 172 -26.61 14.65 21.19
C GLY A 172 -27.09 13.25 21.60
N ARG A 173 -27.51 12.40 20.65
CA ARG A 173 -27.86 10.99 20.89
C ARG A 173 -26.66 10.05 20.81
N ILE A 174 -25.63 10.45 20.09
CA ILE A 174 -24.30 9.85 20.12
C ILE A 174 -23.30 10.93 20.46
N ASP A 175 -22.16 10.54 21.04
CA ASP A 175 -21.05 11.44 21.35
C ASP A 175 -20.01 11.45 20.23
N THR A 176 -19.85 10.32 19.52
CA THR A 176 -18.88 10.20 18.45
C THR A 176 -19.24 9.10 17.45
N PHE A 177 -18.62 9.15 16.29
CA PHE A 177 -18.61 8.07 15.31
C PHE A 177 -17.27 8.04 14.57
N LEU A 178 -16.93 6.88 14.03
CA LEU A 178 -15.75 6.65 13.21
C LEU A 178 -16.16 6.69 11.73
N ALA A 179 -15.48 7.49 10.92
CA ALA A 179 -15.75 7.57 9.49
C ALA A 179 -14.48 7.84 8.68
N ASP A 180 -14.52 7.48 7.40
CA ASP A 180 -13.52 7.91 6.42
C ASP A 180 -13.69 9.42 6.12
N GLN A 181 -12.57 10.15 6.11
CA GLN A 181 -12.54 11.60 5.88
C GLN A 181 -13.12 12.00 4.52
N ARG A 182 -12.88 11.20 3.45
CA ARG A 182 -13.39 11.52 2.11
C ARG A 182 -14.89 11.36 2.05
N THR A 183 -15.39 10.24 2.53
CA THR A 183 -16.82 9.94 2.67
C THR A 183 -17.52 11.04 3.46
N LEU A 184 -16.95 11.43 4.60
CA LEU A 184 -17.47 12.50 5.45
C LEU A 184 -17.55 13.83 4.68
N ARG A 185 -16.46 14.26 4.03
CA ARG A 185 -16.42 15.51 3.25
C ARG A 185 -17.47 15.51 2.14
N THR A 186 -17.64 14.41 1.43
CA THR A 186 -18.69 14.27 0.39
C THR A 186 -20.09 14.47 0.98
N VAL A 187 -20.39 13.85 2.12
CA VAL A 187 -21.70 13.99 2.77
C VAL A 187 -21.93 15.41 3.28
N LEU A 188 -20.89 16.04 3.85
CA LEU A 188 -20.96 17.41 4.36
C LEU A 188 -21.29 18.45 3.28
N THR A 189 -21.00 18.20 2.00
CA THR A 189 -21.42 19.10 0.90
C THR A 189 -22.94 19.20 0.75
N LYS A 190 -23.67 18.20 1.25
CA LYS A 190 -25.14 18.10 1.16
C LYS A 190 -25.85 18.53 2.45
N LEU A 191 -25.10 18.84 3.51
CA LEU A 191 -25.64 19.16 4.83
C LEU A 191 -25.42 20.64 5.19
N PRO A 192 -26.35 21.27 5.93
CA PRO A 192 -26.16 22.56 6.58
C PRO A 192 -24.83 22.66 7.34
N PRO A 193 -24.11 23.81 7.27
CA PRO A 193 -22.84 24.00 7.98
C PRO A 193 -22.92 23.78 9.50
N ALA A 194 -24.08 24.02 10.12
CA ALA A 194 -24.29 23.81 11.55
C ALA A 194 -24.20 22.34 11.99
N MET A 195 -24.37 21.38 11.07
CA MET A 195 -24.23 19.94 11.36
C MET A 195 -22.79 19.42 11.17
N ARG A 196 -21.82 20.30 10.90
CA ARG A 196 -20.41 19.92 10.79
C ARG A 196 -19.85 19.60 12.18
N PRO A 197 -19.17 18.45 12.36
CA PRO A 197 -18.51 18.13 13.61
C PRO A 197 -17.49 19.21 13.97
N GLU A 198 -17.45 19.58 15.24
CA GLU A 198 -16.51 20.60 15.74
C GLU A 198 -15.08 20.06 15.86
N TYR A 199 -14.94 18.75 16.10
CA TYR A 199 -13.66 18.09 16.34
C TYR A 199 -13.50 16.85 15.46
N GLU A 200 -12.29 16.67 14.92
CA GLU A 200 -11.85 15.44 14.27
C GLU A 200 -10.51 14.96 14.85
N ARG A 201 -10.36 13.65 15.03
CA ARG A 201 -9.10 13.03 15.51
C ARG A 201 -8.74 11.82 14.66
N PHE A 202 -7.54 11.81 14.09
CA PHE A 202 -7.06 10.67 13.31
C PHE A 202 -6.99 9.42 14.18
N GLN A 203 -7.55 8.31 13.68
CA GLN A 203 -7.49 7.01 14.32
C GLN A 203 -6.44 6.14 13.64
N GLN A 204 -6.64 5.89 12.34
CA GLN A 204 -5.78 5.02 11.55
C GLN A 204 -6.04 5.19 10.06
N TYR A 205 -5.10 4.68 9.27
CA TYR A 205 -5.38 4.34 7.89
C TYR A 205 -6.13 3.01 7.82
N SER A 206 -7.04 2.89 6.87
CA SER A 206 -7.72 1.63 6.55
C SER A 206 -7.57 1.36 5.07
N THR A 207 -7.13 0.16 4.73
CA THR A 207 -7.00 -0.28 3.35
C THR A 207 -8.27 -0.95 2.90
N LEU A 208 -8.72 -0.61 1.70
CA LEU A 208 -9.82 -1.30 1.06
C LEU A 208 -9.28 -2.08 -0.13
N GLY A 209 -9.52 -3.40 -0.16
CA GLY A 209 -9.11 -4.27 -1.26
C GLY A 209 -10.28 -5.03 -1.88
N VAL A 210 -9.93 -6.00 -2.71
CA VAL A 210 -10.84 -7.03 -3.23
C VAL A 210 -10.58 -8.33 -2.51
N TYR A 211 -11.63 -8.91 -1.96
CA TYR A 211 -11.62 -10.31 -1.58
C TYR A 211 -11.94 -11.18 -2.79
N PHE A 212 -11.06 -12.13 -3.08
CA PHE A 212 -11.32 -13.22 -4.02
C PHE A 212 -11.54 -14.51 -3.25
N SER A 213 -12.60 -15.24 -3.58
CA SER A 213 -12.88 -16.54 -2.96
C SER A 213 -11.70 -17.50 -3.15
N LYS A 214 -11.39 -18.31 -2.13
CA LYS A 214 -10.32 -19.31 -2.22
C LYS A 214 -10.60 -20.29 -3.35
N ALA A 215 -11.87 -20.68 -3.54
CA ALA A 215 -12.30 -21.52 -4.65
C ALA A 215 -11.91 -20.93 -6.03
N PHE A 216 -12.12 -19.63 -6.24
CA PHE A 216 -11.69 -18.95 -7.46
C PHE A 216 -10.16 -18.95 -7.61
N LEU A 217 -9.44 -18.63 -6.53
CA LEU A 217 -7.97 -18.55 -6.55
C LEU A 217 -7.30 -19.92 -6.78
N ASP A 218 -7.86 -20.98 -6.21
CA ASP A 218 -7.37 -22.36 -6.40
C ASP A 218 -7.49 -22.79 -7.86
N ASN A 219 -8.58 -22.38 -8.53
CA ASN A 219 -8.81 -22.60 -9.96
C ASN A 219 -8.00 -21.66 -10.87
N ASN A 220 -7.46 -20.56 -10.33
CA ASN A 220 -6.77 -19.52 -11.08
C ASN A 220 -5.41 -19.17 -10.43
N ARG A 221 -4.50 -20.16 -10.41
CA ARG A 221 -3.19 -20.00 -9.77
C ARG A 221 -2.43 -18.75 -10.26
N GLY A 222 -1.85 -18.02 -9.31
CA GLY A 222 -1.13 -16.78 -9.55
C GLY A 222 -1.99 -15.57 -9.91
N PHE A 223 -3.33 -15.70 -9.96
CA PHE A 223 -4.22 -14.58 -10.28
C PHE A 223 -4.03 -13.41 -9.30
N LEU A 224 -4.02 -13.68 -8.00
CA LEU A 224 -3.89 -12.64 -6.97
C LEU A 224 -2.60 -11.84 -7.13
N GLN A 225 -1.49 -12.51 -7.43
CA GLN A 225 -0.21 -11.86 -7.67
C GLN A 225 -0.26 -10.95 -8.91
N ARG A 226 -0.81 -11.45 -10.03
CA ARG A 226 -0.97 -10.64 -11.25
C ARG A 226 -1.91 -9.46 -11.03
N PHE A 227 -3.00 -9.65 -10.28
CA PHE A 227 -3.93 -8.59 -9.89
C PHE A 227 -3.23 -7.51 -9.08
N ASN A 228 -2.51 -7.90 -8.02
CA ASN A 228 -1.76 -6.98 -7.16
C ASN A 228 -0.71 -6.18 -7.94
N GLN A 229 -0.07 -6.78 -8.95
CA GLN A 229 0.89 -6.07 -9.80
C GLN A 229 0.25 -4.93 -10.62
N GLN A 230 -1.02 -5.04 -11.01
CA GLN A 230 -1.69 -4.00 -11.79
C GLN A 230 -2.20 -2.84 -10.94
N ILE A 231 -2.43 -3.05 -9.64
CA ILE A 231 -2.91 -2.01 -8.73
C ILE A 231 -1.98 -0.79 -8.77
N PHE A 232 -0.66 -1.00 -8.68
CA PHE A 232 0.33 0.08 -8.71
C PHE A 232 0.25 0.94 -9.98
N PHE A 233 0.00 0.33 -11.13
CA PHE A 233 -0.10 1.06 -12.39
C PHE A 233 -1.42 1.83 -12.52
N CYS A 234 -2.52 1.22 -12.08
CA CYS A 234 -3.86 1.78 -12.22
C CYS A 234 -4.22 2.82 -11.16
N LEU A 235 -3.49 2.86 -10.04
CA LEU A 235 -3.77 3.72 -8.90
C LEU A 235 -2.51 4.44 -8.40
N PRO A 236 -1.93 5.38 -9.16
CA PRO A 236 -0.75 6.12 -8.68
C PRO A 236 -1.09 7.05 -7.50
N GLU A 237 -2.33 7.49 -7.37
CA GLU A 237 -2.76 8.51 -6.39
C GLU A 237 -2.82 7.99 -4.94
N ILE A 238 -3.12 6.70 -4.73
CA ILE A 238 -3.13 6.10 -3.37
C ILE A 238 -1.73 6.08 -2.73
N HIS A 239 -0.69 6.33 -3.54
CA HIS A 239 0.70 6.41 -3.13
C HIS A 239 1.16 7.84 -2.85
N THR A 240 0.27 8.85 -2.92
CA THR A 240 0.65 10.26 -2.73
C THR A 240 0.31 10.75 -1.32
N LEU A 241 1.26 11.43 -0.69
CA LEU A 241 1.05 12.08 0.60
C LEU A 241 0.30 13.40 0.38
N SER A 242 -0.55 13.76 1.34
CA SER A 242 -1.16 15.08 1.38
C SER A 242 -0.17 16.14 1.84
N GLY A 243 -0.48 17.42 1.59
CA GLY A 243 0.38 18.53 2.00
C GLY A 243 0.63 18.60 3.52
N ASP A 244 -0.33 18.18 4.34
CA ASP A 244 -0.15 18.16 5.80
C ASP A 244 0.67 16.96 6.27
N GLU A 245 0.55 15.80 5.60
CA GLU A 245 1.44 14.65 5.83
C GLU A 245 2.89 14.99 5.48
N HIS A 246 3.13 15.69 4.35
CA HIS A 246 4.46 16.16 3.98
C HIS A 246 5.08 17.09 5.04
N LYS A 247 4.28 17.98 5.63
CA LYS A 247 4.73 18.86 6.72
C LYS A 247 5.07 18.07 7.98
N GLN A 248 4.23 17.09 8.36
CA GLN A 248 4.46 16.26 9.53
C GLN A 248 5.72 15.40 9.39
N LEU A 249 5.94 14.82 8.22
CA LEU A 249 7.16 14.07 7.91
C LEU A 249 8.40 14.96 7.94
N ALA A 250 8.32 16.17 7.37
CA ALA A 250 9.42 17.14 7.44
C ALA A 250 9.76 17.52 8.89
N ALA A 251 8.76 17.81 9.72
CA ALA A 251 8.97 18.15 11.12
C ALA A 251 9.58 16.99 11.92
N LEU A 252 9.10 15.76 11.70
CA LEU A 252 9.65 14.57 12.34
C LEU A 252 11.11 14.31 11.92
N HIS A 253 11.39 14.44 10.63
CA HIS A 253 12.74 14.29 10.08
C HIS A 253 13.70 15.31 10.69
N GLU A 254 13.31 16.59 10.73
CA GLU A 254 14.10 17.66 11.34
C GLU A 254 14.39 17.39 12.83
N GLN A 255 13.40 16.88 13.55
CA GLN A 255 13.50 16.64 14.99
C GLN A 255 14.35 15.41 15.36
N LEU A 256 14.25 14.33 14.58
CA LEU A 256 14.82 13.03 14.97
C LEU A 256 16.05 12.63 14.16
N PHE A 257 16.10 12.98 12.88
CA PHE A 257 16.96 12.30 11.90
C PHE A 257 17.90 13.23 11.13
N SER A 258 17.63 14.54 11.10
CA SER A 258 18.44 15.53 10.37
C SER A 258 19.93 15.45 10.68
N SER A 259 20.28 15.26 11.96
CA SER A 259 21.67 15.17 12.43
C SER A 259 22.37 13.84 12.10
N TRP A 260 21.66 12.81 11.62
CA TRP A 260 22.25 11.49 11.43
C TRP A 260 23.18 11.46 10.21
N SER A 261 22.85 12.17 9.14
CA SER A 261 23.69 12.26 7.94
C SER A 261 25.05 12.91 8.19
N GLU A 262 25.18 13.68 9.27
CA GLU A 262 26.41 14.36 9.68
C GLU A 262 27.26 13.54 10.67
N ARG A 263 26.79 12.37 11.12
CA ARG A 263 27.55 11.54 12.06
C ARG A 263 28.84 11.05 11.45
N LYS A 264 29.90 11.11 12.25
CA LYS A 264 31.24 10.68 11.85
C LYS A 264 31.27 9.23 11.40
N GLU A 265 30.54 8.36 12.08
CA GLU A 265 30.45 6.93 11.78
C GLU A 265 29.87 6.67 10.38
N ILE A 266 28.80 7.40 10.01
CA ILE A 266 28.19 7.30 8.67
C ILE A 266 29.14 7.88 7.63
N VAL A 267 29.60 9.12 7.81
CA VAL A 267 30.47 9.81 6.85
C VAL A 267 31.75 9.00 6.58
N SER A 268 32.40 8.49 7.62
CA SER A 268 33.65 7.72 7.46
C SER A 268 33.43 6.38 6.77
N ALA A 269 32.33 5.67 7.03
CA ALA A 269 32.00 4.43 6.33
C ALA A 269 31.72 4.68 4.84
N VAL A 270 30.96 5.73 4.52
CA VAL A 270 30.65 6.12 3.13
C VAL A 270 31.91 6.55 2.40
N SER A 271 32.75 7.40 2.99
CA SER A 271 34.02 7.83 2.38
C SER A 271 34.98 6.66 2.16
N ALA A 272 35.05 5.70 3.10
CA ALA A 272 35.85 4.49 2.93
C ALA A 272 35.33 3.61 1.78
N GLN A 273 34.02 3.43 1.66
CA GLN A 273 33.44 2.65 0.56
C GLN A 273 33.62 3.35 -0.79
N ASN A 274 33.40 4.67 -0.86
CA ASN A 274 33.65 5.45 -2.07
C ASN A 274 35.11 5.32 -2.53
N ALA A 275 36.08 5.28 -1.61
CA ALA A 275 37.48 5.06 -1.95
C ALA A 275 37.76 3.67 -2.56
N LEU A 276 37.01 2.64 -2.16
CA LEU A 276 37.09 1.30 -2.75
C LEU A 276 36.39 1.23 -4.12
N HIS A 277 35.32 2.01 -4.30
CA HIS A 277 34.44 1.95 -5.47
C HIS A 277 34.76 2.99 -6.56
N GLN A 278 35.83 3.78 -6.43
CA GLN A 278 36.17 4.88 -7.35
C GLN A 278 36.21 4.50 -8.83
N ASN A 279 36.51 3.23 -9.14
CA ASN A 279 36.66 2.72 -10.50
C ASN A 279 35.57 1.72 -10.91
N LEU A 280 34.55 1.51 -10.09
CA LEU A 280 33.46 0.60 -10.44
C LEU A 280 32.65 1.15 -11.62
N ASN A 281 32.43 0.29 -12.61
CA ASN A 281 31.56 0.58 -13.74
C ASN A 281 30.20 -0.11 -13.62
N ILE A 282 29.25 0.27 -14.49
CA ILE A 282 27.88 -0.27 -14.47
C ILE A 282 27.85 -1.81 -14.57
N PRO A 283 28.58 -2.49 -15.48
CA PRO A 283 28.65 -3.95 -15.49
C PRO A 283 29.07 -4.59 -14.16
N GLU A 284 30.05 -4.01 -13.46
CA GLU A 284 30.52 -4.49 -12.15
C GLU A 284 29.47 -4.26 -11.06
N ILE A 285 28.82 -3.10 -11.05
CA ILE A 285 27.68 -2.81 -10.16
C ILE A 285 26.57 -3.85 -10.35
N MET A 286 26.18 -4.12 -11.60
CA MET A 286 25.18 -5.15 -11.92
C MET A 286 25.63 -6.57 -11.54
N GLN A 287 26.94 -6.83 -11.48
CA GLN A 287 27.46 -8.11 -11.01
C GLN A 287 27.33 -8.23 -9.49
N LEU A 288 27.68 -7.19 -8.73
CA LEU A 288 27.50 -7.16 -7.28
C LEU A 288 26.01 -7.28 -6.90
N ASP A 289 25.15 -6.60 -7.64
CA ASP A 289 23.70 -6.69 -7.45
C ASP A 289 23.15 -8.12 -7.66
N ARG A 290 23.56 -8.77 -8.76
CA ARG A 290 23.18 -10.17 -9.01
C ARG A 290 23.73 -11.10 -7.93
N GLN A 291 24.95 -10.87 -7.47
CA GLN A 291 25.53 -11.65 -6.38
C GLN A 291 24.68 -11.54 -5.11
N TRP A 292 24.32 -10.33 -4.70
CA TRP A 292 23.44 -10.09 -3.55
C TRP A 292 22.12 -10.87 -3.65
N ARG A 293 21.44 -10.75 -4.79
CA ARG A 293 20.15 -11.40 -5.04
C ARG A 293 20.23 -12.94 -5.05
N ASP A 294 21.38 -13.48 -5.45
CA ASP A 294 21.66 -14.91 -5.39
C ASP A 294 22.01 -15.37 -3.96
N GLU A 295 22.69 -14.53 -3.18
CA GLU A 295 23.04 -14.78 -1.78
C GLU A 295 21.80 -14.82 -0.86
N LEU A 296 20.75 -14.04 -1.15
CA LEU A 296 19.46 -14.09 -0.41
C LEU A 296 18.84 -15.51 -0.32
N LYS A 297 19.22 -16.41 -1.21
CA LYS A 297 18.69 -17.78 -1.30
C LYS A 297 19.65 -18.82 -0.73
N LYS A 298 20.80 -18.41 -0.19
CA LYS A 298 21.89 -19.29 0.22
C LYS A 298 22.24 -19.07 1.69
N PRO A 299 22.71 -20.11 2.41
CA PRO A 299 23.24 -19.96 3.76
C PRO A 299 24.57 -19.19 3.81
N ASP A 300 25.37 -19.29 2.74
CA ASP A 300 26.62 -18.56 2.58
C ASP A 300 26.36 -17.31 1.73
N ALA A 301 26.54 -16.15 2.36
CA ALA A 301 26.17 -14.84 1.84
C ALA A 301 27.27 -13.80 2.15
N PRO A 302 28.48 -13.95 1.58
CA PRO A 302 29.65 -13.15 1.97
C PRO A 302 29.49 -11.65 1.70
N LEU A 303 28.81 -11.24 0.63
CA LEU A 303 28.55 -9.82 0.36
C LEU A 303 27.50 -9.27 1.32
N ILE A 304 26.39 -9.99 1.55
CA ILE A 304 25.37 -9.57 2.52
C ILE A 304 25.99 -9.48 3.92
N ASN A 305 26.77 -10.48 4.33
CA ASN A 305 27.40 -10.52 5.65
C ASN A 305 28.43 -9.39 5.85
N SER A 306 29.13 -8.96 4.79
CA SER A 306 30.10 -7.86 4.89
C SER A 306 29.43 -6.51 5.09
N VAL A 307 28.21 -6.34 4.57
CA VAL A 307 27.41 -5.12 4.74
C VAL A 307 26.60 -5.20 6.05
N ALA A 308 25.78 -6.23 6.24
CA ALA A 308 24.92 -6.39 7.40
C ALA A 308 25.69 -6.59 8.71
N GLY A 309 26.89 -7.18 8.65
CA GLY A 309 27.73 -7.48 9.82
C GLY A 309 28.75 -6.39 10.17
N ASN A 310 28.71 -5.22 9.53
CA ASN A 310 29.62 -4.12 9.85
C ASN A 310 29.09 -3.24 11.01
N SER A 311 29.99 -2.46 11.62
CA SER A 311 29.66 -1.62 12.77
C SER A 311 28.61 -0.52 12.47
N LEU A 312 28.52 -0.07 11.21
CA LEU A 312 27.50 0.87 10.80
C LEU A 312 26.12 0.19 10.82
N SER A 313 25.99 -1.00 10.23
CA SER A 313 24.74 -1.78 10.21
C SER A 313 24.27 -2.18 11.61
N GLU A 314 25.20 -2.53 12.50
CA GLU A 314 24.88 -2.75 13.93
C GLU A 314 24.27 -1.49 14.57
N TRP A 315 24.88 -0.33 14.33
CA TRP A 315 24.39 0.94 14.85
C TRP A 315 23.02 1.33 14.27
N LEU A 316 22.82 1.14 12.95
CA LEU A 316 21.54 1.40 12.29
C LEU A 316 20.43 0.51 12.86
N SER A 317 20.73 -0.77 13.06
CA SER A 317 19.79 -1.73 13.68
C SER A 317 19.40 -1.30 15.10
N ASP A 318 20.35 -0.84 15.92
CA ASP A 318 20.08 -0.30 17.26
C ASP A 318 19.19 0.97 17.20
N GLN A 319 19.40 1.85 16.22
CA GLN A 319 18.52 3.00 16.04
C GLN A 319 17.09 2.57 15.68
N GLN A 320 16.92 1.69 14.70
CA GLN A 320 15.62 1.18 14.29
C GLN A 320 14.85 0.60 15.50
N GLN A 321 15.51 -0.20 16.34
CA GLN A 321 14.93 -0.80 17.55
C GLN A 321 14.53 0.25 18.60
N LYS A 322 15.35 1.29 18.82
CA LYS A 322 15.07 2.37 19.79
C LYS A 322 13.84 3.20 19.45
N HIS A 323 13.43 3.23 18.19
CA HIS A 323 12.30 4.02 17.72
C HIS A 323 10.97 3.26 17.73
N ASN A 324 10.81 2.20 18.55
CA ASN A 324 9.54 1.50 18.81
C ASN A 324 8.75 1.17 17.52
N ASN A 325 9.45 0.60 16.53
CA ASN A 325 9.01 0.31 15.15
C ASN A 325 8.33 1.49 14.39
N LEU A 326 8.64 2.73 14.74
CA LEU A 326 8.37 3.89 13.88
C LEU A 326 9.22 3.81 12.60
N ILE A 327 10.49 3.41 12.76
CA ILE A 327 11.41 3.16 11.66
C ILE A 327 11.23 1.72 11.20
N THR A 328 10.91 1.53 9.93
CA THR A 328 10.78 0.20 9.31
C THR A 328 12.11 -0.29 8.79
N GLU A 329 12.91 0.61 8.21
CA GLU A 329 14.25 0.33 7.71
C GLU A 329 15.11 1.59 7.65
N ILE A 330 16.41 1.39 7.59
CA ILE A 330 17.43 2.42 7.41
C ILE A 330 18.49 1.85 6.48
N ILE A 331 18.81 2.58 5.43
CA ILE A 331 19.79 2.22 4.42
C ILE A 331 20.75 3.41 4.26
N VAL A 332 22.04 3.14 4.26
CA VAL A 332 23.09 4.11 3.92
C VAL A 332 23.75 3.65 2.63
N THR A 333 23.77 4.51 1.63
CA THR A 333 24.40 4.22 0.34
C THR A 333 25.65 5.04 0.11
N ASP A 334 26.53 4.55 -0.76
CA ASP A 334 27.64 5.29 -1.32
C ASP A 334 27.20 6.21 -2.47
N GLN A 335 28.15 6.86 -3.16
CA GLN A 335 27.86 7.80 -4.26
C GLN A 335 27.32 7.12 -5.53
N LEU A 336 27.49 5.80 -5.65
CA LEU A 336 26.99 4.99 -6.77
C LEU A 336 25.62 4.38 -6.44
N GLY A 337 25.14 4.54 -5.20
CA GLY A 337 23.91 3.96 -4.70
C GLY A 337 24.09 2.52 -4.20
N LEU A 338 25.31 2.07 -3.91
CA LEU A 338 25.56 0.74 -3.33
C LEU A 338 25.42 0.78 -1.80
N ASN A 339 24.90 -0.30 -1.21
CA ASN A 339 24.66 -0.34 0.24
C ASN A 339 25.98 -0.36 1.04
N VAL A 340 26.18 0.66 1.87
CA VAL A 340 27.30 0.77 2.82
C VAL A 340 26.93 0.15 4.17
N GLY A 341 25.70 0.37 4.62
CA GLY A 341 25.17 -0.18 5.85
C GLY A 341 23.65 -0.20 5.83
N LEU A 342 23.06 -1.14 6.57
CA LEU A 342 21.63 -1.37 6.60
C LEU A 342 21.17 -1.83 7.98
N SER A 343 19.91 -1.55 8.32
CA SER A 343 19.25 -2.14 9.49
C SER A 343 18.49 -3.43 9.16
N GLU A 344 18.00 -3.54 7.92
CA GLU A 344 17.31 -4.72 7.40
C GLU A 344 17.89 -5.10 6.04
N ILE A 345 17.93 -6.40 5.74
CA ILE A 345 18.49 -6.88 4.46
C ILE A 345 17.56 -6.45 3.31
N THR A 346 18.12 -5.70 2.36
CA THR A 346 17.41 -5.22 1.16
C THR A 346 17.25 -6.33 0.11
N THR A 347 16.32 -6.14 -0.83
CA THR A 347 16.08 -7.07 -1.93
C THR A 347 17.21 -7.12 -2.96
N ASP A 348 18.01 -6.08 -3.03
CA ASP A 348 19.05 -5.78 -4.00
C ASP A 348 20.15 -4.93 -3.35
N TYR A 349 21.33 -4.94 -3.95
CA TYR A 349 22.50 -4.22 -3.40
C TYR A 349 22.60 -2.80 -3.94
N TRP A 350 22.09 -2.59 -5.15
CA TRP A 350 22.10 -1.30 -5.82
C TRP A 350 20.76 -0.61 -5.61
N GLN A 351 20.79 0.60 -5.07
CA GLN A 351 19.64 1.48 -4.87
C GLN A 351 19.69 2.69 -5.82
N GLY A 352 20.72 2.77 -6.67
CA GLY A 352 21.03 3.96 -7.47
C GLY A 352 20.03 4.27 -8.58
N ASP A 353 19.24 3.28 -8.98
CA ASP A 353 18.14 3.40 -9.93
C ASP A 353 16.80 3.78 -9.27
N GLU A 354 16.75 3.80 -7.94
CA GLU A 354 15.55 4.16 -7.19
C GLU A 354 15.41 5.68 -6.98
N ALA A 355 14.16 6.15 -6.95
CA ALA A 355 13.86 7.57 -6.70
C ALA A 355 14.34 8.03 -5.32
N LYS A 356 14.25 7.15 -4.31
CA LYS A 356 14.69 7.42 -2.93
C LYS A 356 16.20 7.71 -2.83
N PHE A 357 17.00 7.22 -3.77
CA PHE A 357 18.40 7.60 -3.91
C PHE A 357 18.56 8.80 -4.86
N SER A 358 18.13 8.64 -6.11
CA SER A 358 18.48 9.57 -7.21
C SER A 358 17.94 10.98 -6.98
N GLU A 359 16.68 11.11 -6.56
CA GLU A 359 16.08 12.42 -6.28
C GLU A 359 16.74 13.11 -5.07
N ALA A 360 17.21 12.33 -4.09
CA ALA A 360 17.92 12.87 -2.93
C ALA A 360 19.36 13.26 -3.27
N PHE A 361 20.11 12.36 -3.92
CA PHE A 361 21.52 12.55 -4.24
C PHE A 361 21.74 13.75 -5.17
N PHE A 362 20.91 13.88 -6.21
CA PHE A 362 21.02 14.96 -7.19
C PHE A 362 20.25 16.23 -6.82
N ASN A 363 19.60 16.27 -5.64
CA ASN A 363 18.90 17.48 -5.18
C ASN A 363 19.89 18.65 -5.04
N ARG A 364 19.50 19.82 -5.55
CA ARG A 364 20.28 21.06 -5.42
C ARG A 364 20.10 21.76 -4.08
N THR A 365 19.09 21.34 -3.33
CA THR A 365 18.77 21.84 -1.99
C THR A 365 19.09 20.77 -0.96
N ASP A 366 19.37 21.17 0.29
CA ASP A 366 19.52 20.23 1.41
C ASP A 366 18.16 19.69 1.92
N ALA A 367 17.07 19.96 1.19
CA ALA A 367 15.76 19.46 1.56
C ALA A 367 15.73 17.94 1.40
N ALA A 368 15.29 17.25 2.44
CA ALA A 368 15.10 15.81 2.40
C ALA A 368 14.07 15.42 1.33
N TYR A 369 14.39 14.38 0.56
CA TYR A 369 13.43 13.76 -0.34
C TYR A 369 12.36 13.06 0.50
N GLN A 370 11.10 13.21 0.11
CA GLN A 370 9.98 12.48 0.69
C GLN A 370 9.36 11.61 -0.39
N GLY A 371 9.43 10.30 -0.17
CA GLY A 371 8.91 9.29 -1.06
C GLY A 371 7.39 9.24 -1.10
N ARG A 372 6.91 8.30 -1.90
CA ARG A 372 5.50 7.94 -1.98
C ARG A 372 5.12 7.01 -0.82
N LEU A 373 3.83 6.88 -0.55
CA LEU A 373 3.33 5.81 0.31
C LEU A 373 3.49 4.46 -0.41
N GLU A 374 4.24 3.56 0.19
CA GLU A 374 4.44 2.20 -0.29
C GLU A 374 3.78 1.22 0.66
N TYR A 375 3.14 0.18 0.11
CA TYR A 375 2.51 -0.85 0.92
C TYR A 375 3.48 -2.01 1.13
N ASP A 376 3.91 -2.23 2.36
CA ASP A 376 4.66 -3.41 2.73
C ASP A 376 3.69 -4.58 2.99
N GLN A 377 3.78 -5.59 2.11
CA GLN A 377 2.95 -6.80 2.20
C GLN A 377 3.27 -7.65 3.44
N SER A 378 4.49 -7.57 3.96
CA SER A 378 4.95 -8.37 5.10
C SER A 378 4.42 -7.79 6.41
N ALA A 379 4.56 -6.47 6.61
CA ALA A 379 4.04 -5.78 7.79
C ALA A 379 2.53 -5.47 7.71
N GLN A 380 1.89 -5.67 6.56
CA GLN A 380 0.53 -5.19 6.26
C GLN A 380 0.33 -3.71 6.60
N GLY A 381 1.37 -2.90 6.37
CA GLY A 381 1.43 -1.49 6.75
C GLY A 381 1.90 -0.62 5.59
N TYR A 382 1.74 0.69 5.73
CA TYR A 382 2.31 1.64 4.79
C TYR A 382 3.61 2.21 5.33
N GLN A 383 4.59 2.28 4.44
CA GLN A 383 5.82 2.97 4.69
C GLN A 383 6.00 4.16 3.76
N VAL A 384 6.79 5.12 4.21
CA VAL A 384 7.32 6.20 3.37
C VAL A 384 8.82 6.27 3.60
N HIS A 385 9.58 6.48 2.54
CA HIS A 385 11.00 6.78 2.67
C HIS A 385 11.24 8.28 2.76
N ILE A 386 12.07 8.68 3.72
CA ILE A 386 12.68 10.01 3.75
C ILE A 386 14.18 9.83 3.50
N SER A 387 14.72 10.57 2.56
CA SER A 387 16.13 10.47 2.20
C SER A 387 16.86 11.79 2.38
N SER A 388 18.07 11.73 2.94
CA SER A 388 18.94 12.88 3.19
C SER A 388 20.30 12.69 2.55
N GLN A 389 20.86 13.79 2.05
CA GLN A 389 22.22 13.80 1.52
C GLN A 389 23.22 13.59 2.66
N ILE A 390 24.22 12.76 2.39
CA ILE A 390 25.42 12.64 3.23
C ILE A 390 26.51 13.44 2.54
N ARG A 391 27.06 14.44 3.23
CA ARG A 391 28.10 15.31 2.68
C ARG A 391 29.44 15.04 3.32
N ASP A 392 30.50 15.14 2.52
CA ASP A 392 31.86 15.19 3.04
C ASP A 392 32.06 16.53 3.79
N PRO A 393 32.44 16.52 5.08
CA PRO A 393 32.58 17.75 5.86
C PRO A 393 33.69 18.70 5.37
N ALA A 394 34.64 18.21 4.57
CA ALA A 394 35.76 19.00 4.06
C ALA A 394 35.45 19.61 2.68
N SER A 395 34.88 18.84 1.75
CA SER A 395 34.56 19.31 0.40
C SER A 395 33.13 19.84 0.24
N ASN A 396 32.23 19.50 1.18
CA ASN A 396 30.79 19.71 1.11
C ASN A 396 30.09 18.99 -0.07
N GLU A 397 30.80 18.08 -0.74
CA GLU A 397 30.25 17.26 -1.82
C GLU A 397 29.33 16.17 -1.27
N VAL A 398 28.27 15.85 -2.01
CA VAL A 398 27.39 14.72 -1.66
C VAL A 398 28.13 13.43 -1.98
N ILE A 399 28.36 12.61 -0.95
CA ILE A 399 29.12 11.36 -1.03
C ILE A 399 28.23 10.12 -0.88
N GLY A 400 26.95 10.29 -0.57
CA GLY A 400 26.00 9.19 -0.39
C GLY A 400 24.64 9.68 0.06
N VAL A 401 23.75 8.74 0.36
CA VAL A 401 22.38 9.03 0.81
C VAL A 401 22.06 8.19 2.04
N LEU A 402 21.45 8.83 3.04
CA LEU A 402 20.79 8.16 4.16
C LEU A 402 19.30 8.06 3.83
N ILE A 403 18.75 6.85 3.79
CA ILE A 403 17.36 6.55 3.48
C ILE A 403 16.72 5.94 4.73
N ILE A 404 15.60 6.49 5.18
CA ILE A 404 14.87 6.00 6.36
C ILE A 404 13.44 5.68 5.94
N GLY A 405 13.06 4.41 6.06
CA GLY A 405 11.66 3.97 5.94
C GLY A 405 10.92 4.21 7.26
N LEU A 406 9.74 4.82 7.18
CA LEU A 406 8.90 5.16 8.32
C LEU A 406 7.50 4.56 8.18
N ASP A 407 6.99 3.98 9.26
CA ASP A 407 5.58 3.60 9.39
C ASP A 407 4.72 4.87 9.47
N ILE A 408 4.03 5.19 8.37
CA ILE A 408 3.26 6.43 8.25
C ILE A 408 2.10 6.50 9.25
N GLN A 409 1.53 5.36 9.65
CA GLN A 409 0.45 5.34 10.62
C GLN A 409 0.96 5.81 11.98
N ARG A 410 2.14 5.37 12.39
CA ARG A 410 2.76 5.79 13.65
C ARG A 410 3.22 7.24 13.62
N VAL A 411 3.74 7.71 12.49
CA VAL A 411 4.05 9.14 12.29
C VAL A 411 2.82 10.00 12.61
N LEU A 412 1.66 9.66 12.02
CA LEU A 412 0.44 10.43 12.22
C LEU A 412 -0.16 10.28 13.62
N GLN A 413 -0.05 9.10 14.24
CA GLN A 413 -0.54 8.87 15.59
C GLN A 413 0.29 9.59 16.66
N ALA A 414 1.62 9.67 16.48
CA ALA A 414 2.51 10.35 17.42
C ALA A 414 2.23 11.86 17.53
N ASN A 415 1.82 12.50 16.43
CA ASN A 415 1.51 13.93 16.37
C ASN A 415 0.03 14.26 16.63
N GLY A 416 -0.85 13.27 16.77
CA GLY A 416 -2.23 13.46 17.24
C GLY A 416 -2.33 13.99 18.69
N LEU A 417 -1.18 14.24 19.34
CA LEU A 417 -1.03 14.90 20.65
C LEU A 417 -0.70 16.40 20.54
N THR A 418 -0.32 16.90 19.35
CA THR A 418 -0.11 18.33 19.10
C THR A 418 -1.25 18.86 18.24
N GLY A 419 -2.45 18.83 18.79
CA GLY A 419 -3.61 19.50 18.21
C GLY A 419 -3.51 21.01 18.41
N VAL A 420 -3.65 21.73 17.29
CA VAL A 420 -4.17 23.11 17.20
C VAL A 420 -3.25 24.21 17.75
N ASN A 421 -2.66 24.99 16.83
CA ASN A 421 -2.58 26.44 17.05
C ASN A 421 -3.86 27.08 16.53
#